data_AF-A0A960PF47-F1
#
_entry.id   AF-A0A960PF47-F1
#
_cell.length_a   1.000
_cell.length_b   1.000
_cell.length_c   1.000
_cell.angle_alpha   90.00
_cell.angle_beta   90.00
_cell.angle_gamma   90.00
#
_symmetry.space_group_name_H-M   'P 1'
#
loop_
_entity.id
_entity.type
_entity.pdbx_description
1 polymer ?
#
loop_
_entity_poly.entity_id
_entity_poly.type
_entity_poly.pdbx_seq_one_letter_code
_entity_poly.pdbx_strand_id
1 'polypeptide(L)'
;MLDTRRSGPNCSFAEGVVSYLYDEMNPGQKLSFEQHLENCRNCGEELAAFGSVSTSIRRWRESEFANVPTPAIILPRATPTVPDLKTESGKGSWIANLLRGFDLSSGTVRAAAACSLLVVFLGLGWFIYSGSIGRESEVANKPNKD
;
A
#
# COMPACT_ATOMS: atom_id res chain seq x y z
N MET A 1 12.22 -2.18 -27.76
CA MET A 1 13.17 -1.35 -27.01
C MET A 1 12.35 -0.26 -26.35
N LEU A 2 11.78 -0.54 -25.17
CA LEU A 2 10.95 0.40 -24.42
C LEU A 2 11.92 1.20 -23.54
N ASP A 3 12.12 2.48 -23.89
CA ASP A 3 13.02 3.38 -23.18
C ASP A 3 12.42 3.67 -21.79
N THR A 4 12.88 2.92 -20.80
CA THR A 4 12.54 3.12 -19.39
C THR A 4 13.02 4.50 -18.95
N ARG A 5 12.05 5.35 -18.61
CA ARG A 5 12.19 6.54 -17.76
C ARG A 5 13.15 7.60 -18.29
N ARG A 6 12.62 8.50 -19.13
CA ARG A 6 13.08 9.90 -19.10
C ARG A 6 12.45 10.60 -17.88
N SER A 7 12.73 10.09 -16.67
CA SER A 7 12.40 10.76 -15.43
C SER A 7 13.35 11.95 -15.29
N GLY A 8 12.96 13.09 -15.84
CA GLY A 8 13.42 14.37 -15.32
C GLY A 8 13.13 14.45 -13.81
N PRO A 9 13.86 15.28 -13.05
CA PRO A 9 13.87 15.26 -11.59
C PRO A 9 12.43 15.28 -11.04
N ASN A 10 12.05 14.17 -10.39
CA ASN A 10 10.88 14.00 -9.53
C ASN A 10 9.57 14.67 -10.01
N CYS A 11 9.04 14.25 -11.16
CA CYS A 11 7.65 14.57 -11.52
C CYS A 11 6.69 13.81 -10.59
N SER A 12 5.95 14.52 -9.74
CA SER A 12 4.98 13.94 -8.79
C SER A 12 3.77 13.28 -9.46
N PHE A 13 3.56 13.52 -10.74
CA PHE A 13 2.39 13.08 -11.50
C PHE A 13 2.69 12.01 -12.56
N ALA A 14 3.93 11.51 -12.64
CA ALA A 14 4.32 10.49 -13.62
C ALA A 14 3.43 9.23 -13.55
N GLU A 15 3.05 8.79 -12.35
CA GLU A 15 2.18 7.63 -12.16
C GLU A 15 0.67 7.95 -12.32
N GLY A 16 0.31 9.24 -12.33
CA GLY A 16 -1.09 9.69 -12.41
C GLY A 16 -1.66 9.76 -13.83
N VAL A 17 -0.83 9.69 -14.88
CA VAL A 17 -1.26 9.87 -16.27
C VAL A 17 -2.37 8.89 -16.67
N VAL A 18 -2.26 7.62 -16.25
CA VAL A 18 -3.25 6.57 -16.57
C VAL A 18 -4.56 6.82 -15.84
N SER A 19 -4.51 7.17 -14.55
CA SER A 19 -5.71 7.49 -13.77
C SER A 19 -6.44 8.72 -14.32
N TYR A 20 -5.71 9.71 -14.84
CA TYR A 20 -6.33 10.83 -15.55
C TYR A 20 -7.05 10.37 -16.83
N LEU A 21 -6.40 9.52 -17.64
CA LEU A 21 -6.94 9.05 -18.92
C LEU A 21 -8.24 8.23 -18.78
N TYR A 22 -8.39 7.50 -17.68
CA TYR A 22 -9.58 6.70 -17.37
C TYR A 22 -10.57 7.37 -16.41
N ASP A 23 -10.38 8.66 -16.10
CA ASP A 23 -11.23 9.46 -15.20
C ASP A 23 -11.33 8.87 -13.78
N GLU A 24 -10.24 8.26 -13.30
CA GLU A 24 -10.13 7.66 -11.95
C GLU A 24 -9.63 8.66 -10.89
N MET A 25 -9.22 9.86 -11.33
CA MET A 25 -8.82 10.95 -10.43
C MET A 25 -10.05 11.64 -9.84
N ASN A 26 -9.96 12.01 -8.56
CA ASN A 26 -10.97 12.89 -7.98
C ASN A 26 -10.86 14.33 -8.58
N PRO A 27 -11.89 15.17 -8.46
CA PRO A 27 -11.90 16.49 -9.10
C PRO A 27 -10.70 17.40 -8.71
N GLY A 28 -10.24 17.34 -7.46
CA GLY A 28 -9.11 18.14 -6.99
C GLY A 28 -7.76 17.65 -7.55
N GLN A 29 -7.58 16.34 -7.63
CA GLN A 29 -6.43 15.72 -8.28
C GLN A 29 -6.40 16.02 -9.78
N LYS A 30 -7.56 15.96 -10.44
CA LYS A 30 -7.70 16.26 -11.86
C LYS A 30 -7.29 17.70 -12.17
N LEU A 31 -7.81 18.67 -11.41
CA LEU A 31 -7.43 20.09 -11.56
C LEU A 31 -5.93 20.30 -11.34
N SER A 32 -5.36 19.67 -10.31
CA SER A 32 -3.93 19.79 -10.00
C SER A 32 -3.05 19.19 -11.11
N PHE A 33 -3.49 18.07 -11.70
CA PHE A 33 -2.82 17.45 -12.83
C PHE A 33 -2.91 18.31 -14.08
N GLU A 34 -4.08 18.88 -14.38
CA GLU A 34 -4.26 19.79 -15.52
C GLU A 34 -3.36 21.04 -15.42
N GLN A 35 -3.26 21.63 -14.23
CA GLN A 35 -2.31 22.73 -13.98
C GLN A 35 -0.84 22.28 -14.13
N HIS A 36 -0.52 21.04 -13.74
CA HIS A 36 0.82 20.49 -13.94
C HIS A 36 1.17 20.30 -15.42
N LEU A 37 0.20 19.90 -16.26
CA LEU A 37 0.40 19.71 -17.70
C LEU A 37 0.85 20.98 -18.43
N GLU A 38 0.42 22.16 -17.97
CA GLU A 38 0.84 23.44 -18.54
C GLU A 38 2.37 23.66 -18.46
N ASN A 39 3.01 23.07 -17.44
CA ASN A 39 4.41 23.32 -17.11
C ASN A 39 5.30 22.07 -17.26
N CYS A 40 4.71 20.90 -17.49
CA CYS A 40 5.43 19.62 -17.56
C CYS A 40 5.28 18.94 -18.92
N ARG A 41 6.29 19.14 -19.77
CA ARG A 41 6.36 18.49 -21.09
C ARG A 41 6.34 16.97 -21.01
N ASN A 42 6.98 16.36 -20.01
CA ASN A 42 7.04 14.89 -19.89
C ASN A 42 5.65 14.28 -19.70
N CYS A 43 4.83 14.84 -18.80
CA CYS A 43 3.46 14.39 -18.61
C CYS A 43 2.59 14.62 -19.84
N GLY A 44 2.80 15.72 -20.58
CA GLY A 44 2.11 15.96 -21.85
C GLY A 44 2.46 14.92 -22.93
N GLU A 45 3.75 14.57 -23.07
CA GLU A 45 4.22 13.55 -24.01
C GLU A 45 3.70 12.15 -23.63
N GLU A 46 3.74 11.78 -22.35
CA GLU A 46 3.19 10.52 -21.84
C GLU A 46 1.68 10.44 -22.03
N LEU A 47 0.94 11.51 -21.70
CA LEU A 47 -0.51 11.57 -21.89
C LEU A 47 -0.90 11.41 -23.37
N ALA A 48 -0.16 12.05 -24.28
CA ALA A 48 -0.37 11.89 -25.72
C ALA A 48 -0.08 10.44 -26.18
N ALA A 49 1.02 9.85 -25.70
CA ALA A 49 1.39 8.47 -26.03
C ALA A 49 0.32 7.47 -25.57
N PHE A 50 -0.06 7.49 -24.29
CA PHE A 50 -1.10 6.60 -23.75
C PHE A 50 -2.48 6.89 -24.35
N GLY A 51 -2.81 8.15 -24.57
CA GLY A 51 -4.06 8.55 -25.22
C GLY A 51 -4.20 8.02 -26.64
N SER A 52 -3.11 7.93 -27.40
CA SER A 52 -3.12 7.34 -28.75
C SER A 52 -3.43 5.83 -28.73
N VAL A 53 -2.88 5.11 -27.74
CA VAL A 53 -3.12 3.69 -27.54
C VAL A 53 -4.56 3.44 -27.09
N SER A 54 -5.04 4.18 -26.09
CA SER A 54 -6.41 4.03 -25.58
C SER A 54 -7.45 4.31 -26.67
N THR A 55 -7.22 5.33 -27.49
CA THR A 55 -8.08 5.65 -28.63
C THR A 55 -8.06 4.54 -29.68
N SER A 56 -6.90 3.97 -29.99
CA SER A 56 -6.77 2.85 -30.92
C SER A 56 -7.54 1.62 -30.44
N ILE A 57 -7.43 1.27 -29.16
CA ILE A 57 -8.17 0.17 -28.55
C ILE A 57 -9.68 0.43 -28.60
N ARG A 58 -10.11 1.66 -28.28
CA ARG A 58 -11.53 2.04 -28.32
C ARG A 58 -12.10 1.89 -29.74
N ARG A 59 -11.37 2.36 -30.75
CA ARG A 59 -11.76 2.23 -32.17
C ARG A 59 -11.82 0.78 -32.61
N TRP A 60 -10.82 -0.03 -32.25
CA TRP A 60 -10.83 -1.46 -32.55
C TRP A 60 -12.02 -2.17 -31.89
N ARG A 61 -12.30 -1.86 -30.62
CA ARG A 61 -13.48 -2.40 -29.93
C ARG A 61 -14.77 -2.00 -30.64
N GLU A 62 -14.87 -0.74 -31.06
CA GLU A 62 -16.03 -0.25 -31.79
C GLU A 62 -16.16 -0.91 -33.17
N SER A 63 -15.07 -1.09 -33.92
CA SER A 63 -15.12 -1.75 -35.24
C SER A 63 -15.49 -3.23 -35.15
N GLU A 64 -14.88 -3.98 -34.24
CA GLU A 64 -15.07 -5.42 -34.16
C GLU A 64 -16.34 -5.82 -33.40
N PHE A 65 -16.76 -5.02 -32.42
CA PHE A 65 -17.85 -5.39 -31.52
C PHE A 65 -19.11 -4.52 -31.65
N ALA A 66 -19.16 -3.49 -32.51
CA ALA A 66 -20.38 -2.70 -32.68
C ALA A 66 -21.61 -3.53 -33.08
N ASN A 67 -21.40 -4.62 -33.82
CA ASN A 67 -22.47 -5.47 -34.34
C ASN A 67 -22.60 -6.81 -33.59
N VAL A 68 -21.84 -7.00 -32.51
CA VAL A 68 -21.90 -8.23 -31.72
C VAL A 68 -22.89 -8.02 -30.57
N PRO A 69 -24.02 -8.74 -30.53
CA PRO A 69 -24.95 -8.62 -29.42
C PRO A 69 -24.28 -9.09 -28.13
N THR A 70 -24.35 -8.28 -27.06
CA THR A 70 -23.86 -8.69 -25.74
C THR A 70 -24.63 -9.93 -25.29
N PRO A 71 -23.95 -11.05 -24.97
CA PRO A 71 -24.64 -12.26 -24.54
C PRO A 71 -25.32 -12.02 -23.20
N ALA A 72 -26.58 -12.45 -23.08
CA ALA A 72 -27.29 -12.45 -21.81
C ALA A 72 -26.70 -13.55 -20.92
N ILE A 73 -25.82 -13.18 -20.00
CA ILE A 73 -25.31 -14.09 -18.97
C ILE A 73 -26.40 -14.23 -17.91
N ILE A 74 -27.22 -15.27 -18.01
CA ILE A 74 -28.17 -15.64 -16.96
C ILE A 74 -27.37 -16.32 -15.86
N LEU A 75 -26.95 -15.55 -14.86
CA LEU A 75 -26.43 -16.14 -13.64
C LEU A 75 -27.60 -16.89 -12.97
N PRO A 76 -27.44 -18.20 -12.67
CA PRO A 76 -28.38 -18.89 -11.81
C PRO A 76 -28.49 -18.06 -10.54
N ARG A 77 -29.70 -17.60 -10.21
CA ARG A 77 -29.93 -16.94 -8.93
C ARG A 77 -29.53 -17.95 -7.88
N ALA A 78 -28.40 -17.70 -7.21
CA ALA A 78 -28.07 -18.44 -6.01
C ALA A 78 -29.27 -18.23 -5.10
N THR A 79 -30.10 -19.27 -4.95
CA THR A 79 -30.89 -19.40 -3.74
C THR A 79 -29.89 -19.12 -2.61
N PRO A 80 -30.18 -18.21 -1.67
CA PRO A 80 -29.38 -18.10 -0.48
C PRO A 80 -29.50 -19.43 0.25
N THR A 81 -28.69 -20.40 -0.17
CA THR A 81 -28.19 -21.44 0.69
C THR A 81 -27.31 -20.63 1.63
N VAL A 82 -27.94 -20.10 2.68
CA VAL A 82 -27.22 -19.84 3.91
C VAL A 82 -26.42 -21.12 4.10
N PRO A 83 -25.08 -21.10 3.98
CA PRO A 83 -24.35 -22.29 4.31
C PRO A 83 -24.75 -22.58 5.75
N ASP A 84 -25.50 -23.67 5.94
CA ASP A 84 -25.62 -24.29 7.25
C ASP A 84 -24.19 -24.63 7.58
N LEU A 85 -23.52 -23.72 8.29
CA LEU A 85 -22.23 -23.91 8.91
C LEU A 85 -22.46 -24.92 10.04
N LYS A 86 -22.96 -26.11 9.69
CA LYS A 86 -22.63 -27.33 10.39
C LYS A 86 -21.13 -27.40 10.30
N THR A 87 -20.57 -26.94 11.41
CA THR A 87 -19.20 -27.08 11.82
C THR A 87 -18.96 -28.59 11.87
N GLU A 88 -18.66 -29.16 10.72
CA GLU A 88 -17.93 -30.40 10.59
C GLU A 88 -16.55 -30.09 11.15
N SER A 89 -16.44 -30.22 12.48
CA SER A 89 -15.21 -30.24 13.26
C SER A 89 -14.40 -31.48 12.85
N GLY A 90 -14.02 -31.55 11.59
CA GLY A 90 -13.18 -32.58 11.00
C GLY A 90 -11.83 -31.97 10.66
N LYS A 91 -10.85 -32.15 11.56
CA LYS A 91 -9.41 -32.10 11.30
C LYS A 91 -8.96 -31.05 10.25
N GLY A 92 -8.91 -29.78 10.66
CA GLY A 92 -8.34 -28.74 9.79
C GLY A 92 -8.31 -27.31 10.33
N SER A 93 -8.59 -27.09 11.62
CA SER A 93 -8.69 -25.75 12.24
C SER A 93 -7.33 -25.10 12.56
N TRP A 94 -6.38 -25.17 11.64
CA TRP A 94 -5.15 -24.37 11.71
C TRP A 94 -5.30 -23.06 10.94
N ILE A 95 -5.99 -23.09 9.80
CA ILE A 95 -6.26 -21.91 8.96
C ILE A 95 -7.20 -20.94 9.69
N ALA A 96 -8.22 -21.47 10.38
CA ALA A 96 -9.12 -20.67 11.20
C ALA A 96 -8.39 -19.97 12.37
N ASN A 97 -7.35 -20.59 12.94
CA ASN A 97 -6.52 -19.96 13.97
C ASN A 97 -5.52 -18.95 13.38
N LEU A 98 -5.00 -19.18 12.17
CA LEU A 98 -4.12 -18.24 11.48
C LEU A 98 -4.87 -16.94 11.11
N LEU A 99 -6.10 -17.06 10.59
CA LEU A 99 -6.90 -15.90 10.19
C LEU A 99 -7.42 -15.09 11.38
N ARG A 100 -7.63 -15.70 12.56
CA ARG A 100 -7.91 -14.98 13.82
C ARG A 100 -6.76 -14.08 14.28
N GLY A 101 -5.53 -14.36 13.84
CA GLY A 101 -4.38 -13.48 14.09
C GLY A 101 -4.44 -12.16 13.31
N PHE A 102 -5.24 -12.12 12.24
CA PHE A 102 -5.44 -10.93 11.39
C PHE A 102 -6.77 -10.22 11.65
N ASP A 103 -7.64 -10.77 12.50
CA ASP A 103 -8.76 -10.01 13.06
C ASP A 103 -8.19 -8.95 14.01
N LEU A 104 -7.85 -7.80 13.43
CA LEU A 104 -7.59 -6.54 14.12
C LEU A 104 -8.90 -6.03 14.76
N SER A 105 -9.39 -6.81 15.71
CA SER A 105 -10.31 -6.36 16.74
C SER A 105 -9.65 -5.19 17.46
N SER A 106 -10.35 -4.06 17.51
CA SER A 106 -9.93 -2.78 18.09
C SER A 106 -9.46 -2.85 19.55
N GLY A 107 -9.60 -3.99 20.22
CA GLY A 107 -9.04 -4.26 21.55
C GLY A 107 -7.52 -4.50 21.56
N THR A 108 -6.92 -5.08 20.51
CA THR A 108 -5.48 -5.43 20.50
C THR A 108 -4.58 -4.20 20.38
N VAL A 109 -5.06 -3.13 19.74
CA VAL A 109 -4.34 -1.85 19.61
C VAL A 109 -4.13 -1.18 20.99
N ARG A 110 -5.08 -1.32 21.92
CA ARG A 110 -4.93 -0.77 23.29
C ARG A 110 -3.98 -1.57 24.17
N ALA A 111 -3.92 -2.89 24.00
CA ALA A 111 -3.00 -3.74 24.77
C ALA A 111 -1.54 -3.59 24.30
N ALA A 112 -1.31 -3.48 23.00
CA ALA A 112 0.04 -3.34 22.45
C ALA A 112 0.72 -2.02 22.86
N ALA A 113 -0.03 -0.92 22.98
CA ALA A 113 0.51 0.38 23.40
C ALA A 113 1.12 0.36 24.81
N ALA A 114 0.54 -0.40 25.75
CA ALA A 114 1.03 -0.48 27.12
C ALA A 114 2.36 -1.27 27.23
N CYS A 115 2.50 -2.36 26.48
CA CYS A 115 3.73 -3.16 26.47
C CYS A 115 4.91 -2.41 25.83
N SER A 116 4.67 -1.65 24.77
CA SER A 116 5.71 -0.85 24.11
C SER A 116 6.34 0.18 25.05
N LEU A 117 5.52 0.85 25.88
CA LEU A 117 6.04 1.81 26.85
C LEU A 117 6.90 1.14 27.91
N LEU A 118 6.48 -0.01 28.46
CA LEU A 118 7.27 -0.73 29.45
C LEU A 118 8.62 -1.19 28.91
N VAL A 119 8.69 -1.68 27.67
CA VAL A 119 9.97 -2.07 27.05
C VAL A 119 10.88 -0.85 26.86
N VAL A 120 10.34 0.30 26.46
CA VAL A 120 11.12 1.54 26.34
C VAL A 120 11.63 2.01 27.70
N PHE A 121 10.80 2.01 28.75
CA PHE A 121 11.22 2.43 30.09
C PHE A 121 12.23 1.46 30.72
N LEU A 122 12.03 0.15 30.57
CA LEU A 122 12.99 -0.85 31.07
C LEU A 122 14.31 -0.82 30.28
N GLY A 123 14.25 -0.64 28.96
CA GLY A 123 15.43 -0.49 28.11
C GLY A 123 16.23 0.78 28.43
N LEU A 124 15.55 1.92 28.60
CA LEU A 124 16.19 3.17 29.02
C LEU A 124 16.79 3.07 30.43
N GLY A 125 16.08 2.44 31.37
CA GLY A 125 16.59 2.20 32.72
C GLY A 125 17.85 1.34 32.72
N TRP A 126 17.86 0.24 31.95
CA TRP A 126 19.03 -0.62 31.81
C TRP A 126 20.22 0.10 31.15
N PHE A 127 19.97 0.92 30.13
CA PHE A 127 21.00 1.69 29.44
C PHE A 127 21.66 2.73 30.36
N ILE A 128 20.86 3.44 31.17
CA ILE A 128 21.38 4.40 32.15
C ILE A 128 22.18 3.68 33.25
N TYR A 129 21.68 2.55 33.74
CA TYR A 129 22.36 1.76 34.79
C TYR A 129 23.69 1.16 34.33
N SER A 130 23.73 0.59 33.12
CA SER A 130 24.98 0.07 32.54
C SER A 130 26.00 1.19 32.27
N GLY A 131 25.53 2.39 31.89
CA GLY A 131 26.39 3.58 31.73
C GLY A 131 26.97 4.11 33.06
N SER A 132 26.26 3.99 34.19
CA SER A 132 26.79 4.45 35.48
C SER A 132 27.89 3.55 36.03
N ILE A 133 27.79 2.23 35.86
CA ILE A 133 28.81 1.27 36.31
C ILE A 133 30.14 1.49 35.57
N GLY A 134 30.10 1.88 34.28
CA GLY A 134 31.32 2.18 33.51
C GLY A 134 32.13 3.35 34.09
N ARG A 135 31.47 4.38 34.64
CA ARG A 135 32.14 5.59 35.15
C ARG A 135 32.90 5.39 36.45
N GLU A 136 32.53 4.41 37.29
CA GLU A 136 33.24 4.16 38.54
C GLU A 136 34.60 3.48 38.30
N SER A 137 34.74 2.72 37.20
CA SER A 137 36.01 2.06 36.84
C SER A 137 37.10 3.03 36.33
N GLU A 138 36.71 4.19 35.80
CA GLU A 138 37.66 5.20 35.28
C GLU A 138 38.21 6.11 36.39
N VAL A 139 37.51 6.26 37.51
CA VAL A 139 37.98 7.03 38.68
C VAL A 139 38.94 6.20 39.54
N ALA A 140 38.82 4.87 39.54
CA ALA A 140 39.68 3.97 40.31
C ALA A 140 41.04 3.66 39.66
N ASN A 141 41.25 4.01 38.38
CA ASN A 141 42.49 3.74 37.65
C ASN A 141 43.26 5.03 37.29
N LYS A 142 43.55 5.87 38.29
CA LYS A 142 44.66 6.82 38.18
C LYS A 142 45.91 6.19 38.80
N PRO A 143 46.92 5.80 38.00
CA PRO A 143 48.19 5.34 38.56
C PRO A 143 48.89 6.52 39.28
N ASN A 144 49.24 6.29 40.55
CA ASN A 144 50.10 7.17 41.32
C ASN A 144 51.45 7.31 40.61
N LYS A 145 51.85 8.54 40.31
CA LYS A 145 53.12 8.84 39.64
C LYS A 145 53.98 9.61 40.63
N ASP A 146 54.94 8.90 41.21
CA ASP A 146 56.11 9.46 41.87
C ASP A 146 57.04 10.14 40.84
#